data_AF-A0A853FHG4-F1
#
_entry.id   AF-A0A853FHG4-F1
#
_cell.length_a   1.000
_cell.length_b   1.000
_cell.length_c   1.000
_cell.angle_alpha   90.00
_cell.angle_beta   90.00
_cell.angle_gamma   90.00
#
_symmetry.space_group_name_H-M   'P 1'
#
loop_
_entity.id
_entity.type
_entity.pdbx_description
1 polymer ?
#
loop_
_entity_poly.entity_id
_entity_poly.type
_entity_poly.pdbx_seq_one_letter_code
_entity_poly.pdbx_strand_id
1 'polypeptide(L)' 'MNDTLSFFAGLVLFIACAWSLVNGFRTGTMTVPWGVWAVGARHRRPFTFWIFAVNNAVFAAGGVWLVARTLRFVPG' A
#
# COMPACT_ATOMS: atom_id res chain seq x y z
N MET A 1 -12.68 -3.32 -20.47
CA MET A 1 -13.01 -3.99 -19.18
C MET A 1 -11.77 -4.23 -18.32
N ASN A 2 -10.67 -4.77 -18.87
CA ASN A 2 -9.45 -5.03 -18.10
C ASN A 2 -8.77 -3.75 -17.55
N ASP A 3 -8.81 -2.63 -18.29
CA ASP A 3 -8.18 -1.38 -17.86
C ASP A 3 -8.92 -0.71 -16.70
N THR A 4 -10.26 -0.73 -16.75
CA THR A 4 -11.11 -0.21 -15.68
C THR A 4 -10.89 -0.99 -14.38
N LEU A 5 -10.84 -2.32 -14.46
CA LEU A 5 -10.56 -3.17 -13.30
C LEU A 5 -9.14 -2.94 -12.74
N SER A 6 -8.16 -2.76 -13.63
CA SER A 6 -6.78 -2.45 -13.24
C SER A 6 -6.65 -1.08 -12.57
N PHE A 7 -7.41 -0.07 -13.01
CA PHE A 7 -7.48 1.24 -12.37
C PHE A 7 -8.02 1.14 -10.95
N PHE A 8 -9.18 0.50 -10.77
CA PHE A 8 -9.79 0.36 -9.45
C PHE A 8 -8.93 -0.51 -8.51
N ALA A 9 -8.33 -1.58 -9.02
CA ALA A 9 -7.40 -2.41 -8.26
C ALA A 9 -6.17 -1.60 -7.79
N GLY A 10 -5.57 -0.82 -8.69
CA GLY A 10 -4.45 0.06 -8.36
C GLY A 10 -4.82 1.12 -7.31
N LEU A 11 -6.02 1.71 -7.44
CA LEU A 11 -6.52 2.71 -6.51
C LEU A 11 -6.75 2.13 -5.10
N VAL A 12 -7.42 0.97 -5.00
CA VAL A 12 -7.65 0.29 -3.73
C VAL A 12 -6.32 -0.11 -3.08
N LEU A 13 -5.40 -0.67 -3.86
CA LEU A 13 -4.07 -1.05 -3.40
C LEU A 13 -3.31 0.16 -2.83
N PHE A 14 -3.32 1.28 -3.55
CA PHE A 14 -2.69 2.52 -3.11
C PHE A 14 -3.30 3.02 -1.80
N ILE A 15 -4.62 3.17 -1.73
CA ILE A 15 -5.31 3.71 -0.55
C ILE A 15 -5.04 2.84 0.67
N ALA A 16 -5.20 1.52 0.55
CA ALA A 16 -5.03 0.60 1.67
C ALA A 16 -3.60 0.60 2.23
N CYS A 17 -2.60 0.58 1.35
CA CYS A 17 -1.19 0.56 1.75
C CYS A 17 -0.73 1.93 2.26
N ALA A 18 -1.13 3.03 1.61
CA ALA A 18 -0.82 4.38 2.06
C ALA A 18 -1.44 4.68 3.43
N TRP A 19 -2.69 4.25 3.66
CA TRP A 19 -3.36 4.38 4.95
C TRP A 19 -2.62 3.60 6.05
N SER A 20 -2.24 2.35 5.79
CA SER A 20 -1.46 1.55 6.75
C SER A 20 -0.10 2.18 7.05
N LEU A 21 0.55 2.76 6.05
CA LEU A 21 1.83 3.45 6.21
C LEU A 21 1.71 4.68 7.12
N VAL A 22 0.74 5.56 6.82
CA VAL A 22 0.50 6.80 7.57
C VAL A 22 0.11 6.48 9.01
N ASN A 23 -0.83 5.56 9.20
CA ASN A 23 -1.23 5.15 10.55
C ASN A 23 -0.08 4.48 11.28
N GLY A 24 0.67 3.59 10.64
CA GLY A 24 1.75 2.89 11.31
C GLY A 24 2.91 3.78 11.76
N PHE A 25 3.20 4.86 11.02
CA PHE A 25 4.14 5.87 11.49
C PHE A 25 3.59 6.71 12.65
N ARG A 26 2.28 6.97 12.70
CA ARG A 26 1.63 7.70 13.80
C ARG A 26 1.54 6.88 15.08
N THR A 27 1.15 5.60 14.98
CA THR A 27 0.91 4.72 16.14
C THR A 27 2.16 3.98 16.59
N GLY A 28 3.21 3.94 15.75
CA GLY A 28 4.39 3.09 15.97
C GLY A 28 4.12 1.60 15.74
N THR A 29 2.98 1.24 15.16
CA THR A 29 2.59 -0.14 14.83
C THR A 29 2.24 -0.26 13.35
N MET A 30 3.02 -1.03 12.60
CA MET A 30 2.82 -1.24 11.17
C MET A 30 2.11 -2.56 10.92
N THR A 31 1.14 -2.55 10.01
CA THR A 31 0.40 -3.73 9.55
C THR A 31 0.35 -3.73 8.03
N VAL A 32 0.18 -4.91 7.43
CA VAL A 32 -0.07 -5.05 6.00
C VAL A 32 -1.56 -5.28 5.78
N PRO A 33 -2.24 -4.58 4.85
CA PRO A 33 -3.69 -4.66 4.66
C PRO A 33 -4.23 -6.08 4.51
N TRP A 34 -3.45 -6.96 3.88
CA TRP A 34 -3.78 -8.36 3.59
C TRP A 34 -3.25 -9.34 4.64
N GLY A 35 -2.38 -8.86 5.54
CA GLY A 35 -1.68 -9.63 6.55
C GLY A 35 -2.16 -9.27 7.95
N VAL A 36 -3.49 -9.28 8.16
CA VAL A 36 -4.17 -8.77 9.37
C VAL A 36 -3.65 -9.40 10.68
N TRP A 37 -3.02 -10.56 10.59
CA TRP A 37 -2.48 -11.35 11.70
C TRP A 37 -1.09 -10.90 12.17
N ALA A 38 -0.40 -10.04 11.40
CA ALA A 38 0.97 -9.64 11.67
C ALA A 38 1.09 -8.14 11.95
N VAL A 39 1.55 -7.81 13.16
CA VAL A 39 1.80 -6.43 13.60
C VAL A 39 3.29 -6.27 13.91
N GLY A 40 3.94 -5.35 13.20
CA GLY A 40 5.30 -4.90 13.52
C GLY A 40 5.22 -3.71 14.46
N ALA A 41 5.77 -3.80 15.66
CA ALA A 41 5.84 -2.68 16.61
C ALA A 41 7.24 -2.06 16.59
N ARG A 42 7.34 -0.74 16.42
CA ARG A 42 8.61 -0.02 16.23
C ARG A 42 9.63 -0.27 17.35
N HIS A 43 9.18 -0.39 18.59
CA HIS A 43 10.06 -0.58 19.75
C HIS A 43 10.25 -2.05 20.16
N ARG A 44 9.26 -2.92 19.94
CA ARG A 44 9.34 -4.33 20.35
C ARG A 44 9.90 -5.24 19.25
N ARG A 45 9.62 -4.92 17.99
CA ARG A 45 10.00 -5.68 16.78
C ARG A 45 10.36 -4.70 15.65
N PRO A 46 11.45 -3.93 15.79
CA PRO A 46 11.82 -2.86 14.86
C PRO A 46 12.01 -3.38 13.43
N PHE A 47 12.64 -4.55 13.28
CA PHE A 47 12.86 -5.15 11.97
C PHE A 47 11.55 -5.48 11.24
N THR A 48 10.60 -6.13 11.93
CA THR A 48 9.26 -6.43 11.38
C THR A 48 8.50 -5.15 11.03
N PHE A 49 8.59 -4.11 11.86
CA PHE A 49 7.98 -2.81 11.57
C PHE A 49 8.48 -2.23 10.24
N TRP A 50 9.80 -2.20 10.04
CA TRP A 50 10.40 -1.65 8.82
C TRP A 50 10.14 -2.51 7.58
N ILE A 51 10.13 -3.84 7.71
CA ILE A 51 9.72 -4.72 6.60
C ILE A 51 8.30 -4.40 6.14
N PHE A 52 7.35 -4.28 7.08
CA PHE A 52 5.97 -3.96 6.73
C PHE A 52 5.83 -2.54 6.18
N ALA A 53 6.65 -1.60 6.66
CA ALA A 53 6.69 -0.25 6.13
C ALA A 53 7.16 -0.26 4.66
N VAL A 54 8.24 -0.98 4.35
CA VAL A 54 8.74 -1.12 2.98
C VAL A 54 7.71 -1.82 2.09
N ASN A 55 7.09 -2.90 2.57
CA ASN A 55 6.05 -3.62 1.84
C ASN A 55 4.90 -2.67 1.45
N ASN A 56 4.33 -1.95 2.42
CA ASN A 56 3.27 -0.98 2.17
C ASN A 56 3.72 0.14 1.21
N ALA A 57 4.96 0.62 1.32
CA ALA A 57 5.47 1.65 0.43
C ALA A 57 5.59 1.15 -1.03
N VAL A 58 6.12 -0.06 -1.23
CA VAL A 58 6.25 -0.68 -2.56
C VAL A 58 4.88 -0.91 -3.20
N PHE A 59 3.91 -1.44 -2.44
CA PHE A 59 2.56 -1.67 -2.96
C PHE A 59 1.80 -0.36 -3.20
N ALA A 60 1.98 0.66 -2.36
CA ALA A 60 1.43 1.98 -2.62
C ALA A 60 1.99 2.56 -3.93
N ALA A 61 3.32 2.50 -4.14
CA ALA A 61 3.95 2.94 -5.38
C ALA A 61 3.47 2.13 -6.60
N GLY A 62 3.31 0.82 -6.46
CA GLY A 62 2.73 -0.05 -7.50
C GLY A 62 1.29 0.30 -7.84
N GLY A 63 0.47 0.64 -6.83
CA GLY A 63 -0.89 1.13 -7.02
C GLY A 63 -0.93 2.45 -7.79
N VAL A 64 -0.08 3.41 -7.42
CA VAL A 64 0.07 4.68 -8.17
C VAL A 64 0.51 4.42 -9.61
N TRP A 65 1.46 3.52 -9.82
CA TRP A 65 1.94 3.18 -11.16
C TRP A 65 0.82 2.57 -12.02
N LEU A 66 0.03 1.66 -11.47
CA LEU A 66 -1.13 1.08 -12.16
C LEU A 66 -2.16 2.15 -12.55
N VAL A 67 -2.51 3.02 -11.61
CA VAL A 67 -3.43 4.15 -11.85
C VAL A 67 -2.87 5.07 -12.93
N ALA A 68 -1.63 5.54 -12.79
CA ALA A 68 -0.99 6.42 -13.76
C ALA A 68 -0.85 5.77 -15.15
N ARG A 69 -0.57 4.47 -15.21
CA ARG A 69 -0.52 3.69 -16.44
C ARG A 69 -1.89 3.69 -17.12
N THR A 70 -2.95 3.30 -16.41
CA THR A 70 -4.30 3.24 -16.98
C THR A 70 -4.80 4.61 -17.45
N LEU A 71 -4.50 5.68 -16.72
CA LEU A 71 -4.85 7.06 -17.13
C LEU A 71 -4.14 7.49 -18.42
N ARG A 72 -2.88 7.07 -18.63
CA ARG A 72 -2.14 7.37 -19.87
C ARG A 72 -2.68 6.63 -21.10
N PHE A 73 -3.44 5.55 -20.92
CA PHE A 73 -4.04 4.76 -21.99
C PHE A 73 -5.51 5.11 -22.26
N VAL A 74 -6.10 6.08 -21.55
CA VAL A 74 -7.41 6.65 -21.90
C VAL A 74 -7.15 7.89 -22.77
N PRO A 75 -7.19 7.78 -24.11
CA PRO A 75 -7.28 8.98 -24.95
C PRO A 75 -8.61 9.67 -24.61
N GLY A 76 -8.52 10.95 -24.25
CA GLY A 76 -9.68 11.83 -24.13
C GLY A 76 -10.32 12.12 -25.49
#